data_AF-A0A6C0PAZ6-F1
#
_entry.id   AF-A0A6C0PAZ6-F1
#
_cell.length_a   1.000
_cell.length_b   1.000
_cell.length_c   1.000
_cell.angle_alpha   90.00
_cell.angle_beta   90.00
_cell.angle_gamma   90.00
#
_symmetry.space_group_name_H-M   'P 1'
#
loop_
_entity.id
_entity.type
_entity.pdbx_description
1 polymer ?
#
loop_
_entity_poly.entity_id
_entity_poly.type
_entity_poly.pdbx_seq_one_letter_code
_entity_poly.pdbx_strand_id
1 'polypeptide(L)'
;MSLVLTRLVRETSTDWESLVHNYEQENRALLVPSENSAATLHRFNVRLSELFTRAHYDFARARRNKDAVERLVENVIKDYYNGPNELARKAAGIQYARCYPAPEEWHADTVDLFDLEDRFRYYFYSLESTIKTLAMKSEAKITNNSLLKLEKDLTG
;
A
#
# COMPACT_ATOMS: atom_id res chain seq x y z
N MET A 1 -2.83 -27.46 -1.89
CA MET A 1 -2.56 -26.24 -1.10
C MET A 1 -2.42 -25.05 -2.05
N SER A 2 -3.00 -23.89 -1.74
CA SER A 2 -3.03 -22.74 -2.66
C SER A 2 -1.64 -22.08 -2.79
N LEU A 3 -1.06 -22.08 -4.00
CA LEU A 3 0.20 -21.38 -4.30
C LEU A 3 0.12 -19.87 -4.00
N VAL A 4 -1.08 -19.29 -4.12
CA VAL A 4 -1.35 -17.89 -3.80
C VAL A 4 -1.21 -17.65 -2.30
N LEU A 5 -1.75 -18.53 -1.46
CA LEU A 5 -1.64 -18.40 -0.01
C LEU A 5 -0.20 -18.55 0.47
N THR A 6 0.55 -19.52 -0.06
CA THR A 6 1.99 -19.67 0.23
C THR A 6 2.75 -18.37 -0.08
N ARG A 7 2.50 -17.77 -1.25
CA ARG A 7 3.13 -16.50 -1.64
C ARG A 7 2.68 -15.32 -0.78
N LEU A 8 1.43 -15.28 -0.32
CA LEU A 8 0.93 -14.23 0.58
C LEU A 8 1.53 -14.36 1.98
N VAL A 9 1.62 -15.57 2.51
CA VAL A 9 2.24 -15.87 3.80
C VAL A 9 3.73 -15.49 3.78
N ARG A 10 4.48 -15.87 2.74
CA ARG A 10 5.88 -15.42 2.58
C ARG A 10 5.99 -13.89 2.52
N GLU A 11 5.02 -13.21 1.93
CA GLU A 11 5.03 -11.74 1.89
C GLU A 11 4.85 -11.11 3.27
N THR A 12 4.25 -11.81 4.24
CA THR A 12 4.20 -11.34 5.64
C THR A 12 5.56 -11.43 6.35
N SER A 13 6.52 -12.19 5.81
CA SER A 13 7.91 -12.16 6.30
C SER A 13 8.65 -10.91 5.83
N THR A 14 8.10 -10.18 4.85
CA THR A 14 8.55 -8.82 4.56
C THR A 14 8.03 -7.92 5.68
N ASP A 15 8.91 -7.15 6.30
CA ASP A 15 8.55 -6.20 7.35
C ASP A 15 7.82 -4.97 6.75
N TRP A 16 6.57 -5.20 6.34
CA TRP A 16 5.69 -4.21 5.74
C TRP A 16 5.39 -3.05 6.69
N GLU A 17 5.31 -3.31 7.99
CA GLU A 17 5.04 -2.30 9.00
C GLU A 17 6.19 -1.30 9.08
N SER A 18 7.43 -1.78 9.17
CA SER A 18 8.60 -0.90 9.10
C SER A 18 8.71 -0.19 7.76
N LEU A 19 8.42 -0.88 6.65
CA LEU A 19 8.45 -0.28 5.30
C LEU A 19 7.47 0.89 5.18
N VAL A 20 6.21 0.69 5.58
CA VAL A 20 5.17 1.73 5.54
C VAL A 20 5.54 2.87 6.49
N HIS A 21 5.98 2.54 7.70
CA HIS A 21 6.42 3.55 8.67
C HIS A 21 7.57 4.41 8.13
N ASN A 22 8.56 3.81 7.48
CA ASN A 22 9.69 4.53 6.88
C ASN A 22 9.23 5.49 5.79
N TYR A 23 8.32 5.05 4.91
CA TYR A 23 7.74 5.92 3.89
C TYR A 23 7.00 7.11 4.49
N GLU A 24 6.22 6.90 5.55
CA GLU A 24 5.53 7.98 6.25
C GLU A 24 6.50 8.99 6.87
N GLN A 25 7.56 8.52 7.53
CA GLN A 25 8.58 9.39 8.11
C GLN A 25 9.35 10.17 7.04
N GLU A 26 9.79 9.51 5.97
CA GLU A 26 10.50 10.17 4.86
C GLU A 26 9.62 11.21 4.16
N ASN A 27 8.35 10.89 3.91
CA ASN A 27 7.36 11.81 3.32
C ASN A 27 7.10 13.03 4.22
N ARG A 28 7.00 12.82 5.53
CA ARG A 28 6.85 13.92 6.51
C ARG A 28 8.08 14.82 6.53
N ALA A 29 9.27 14.23 6.50
CA ALA A 29 10.54 14.97 6.52
C ALA A 29 10.83 15.72 5.21
N LEU A 30 10.27 15.27 4.09
CA LEU A 30 10.43 15.92 2.79
C LEU A 30 9.51 17.15 2.67
N LEU A 31 9.98 18.30 3.14
CA LEU A 31 9.25 19.56 3.04
C LEU A 31 9.54 20.27 1.71
N VAL A 32 8.52 20.95 1.17
CA VAL A 32 8.71 21.86 0.03
C VAL A 32 9.58 23.03 0.51
N PRO A 33 10.72 23.31 -0.14
CA PRO A 33 11.60 24.39 0.28
C PRO A 33 10.88 25.75 0.27
N SER A 34 11.11 26.56 1.30
CA SER A 34 10.70 27.97 1.33
C SER A 34 11.61 28.84 0.48
N GLU A 35 12.90 28.51 0.41
CA GLU A 35 13.88 29.19 -0.42
C GLU A 35 14.06 28.47 -1.76
N ASN A 36 13.85 29.19 -2.86
CA ASN A 36 13.92 28.68 -4.22
C ASN A 36 15.26 28.99 -4.90
N SER A 37 16.35 28.46 -4.33
CA SER A 37 17.64 28.42 -5.02
C SER A 37 17.74 27.18 -5.92
N ALA A 38 18.61 27.24 -6.93
CA ALA A 38 18.82 26.10 -7.84
C ALA A 38 19.27 24.83 -7.07
N ALA A 39 20.10 25.00 -6.04
CA ALA A 39 20.61 23.92 -5.22
C ALA A 39 19.52 23.29 -4.33
N THR A 40 18.68 24.10 -3.68
CA THR A 40 17.60 23.59 -2.82
C THR A 40 16.54 22.86 -3.65
N LEU A 41 16.17 23.41 -4.81
CA LEU A 41 15.22 22.80 -5.74
C LEU A 41 15.74 21.49 -6.33
N HIS A 42 17.01 21.44 -6.75
CA HIS A 42 17.60 20.22 -7.29
C HIS A 42 17.60 19.10 -6.24
N ARG A 43 18.06 19.39 -5.02
CA ARG A 43 18.07 18.43 -3.91
C ARG A 43 16.66 17.92 -3.59
N PHE A 44 15.67 18.81 -3.55
CA PHE A 44 14.28 18.42 -3.33
C PHE A 44 13.77 17.50 -4.44
N ASN A 45 14.00 17.83 -5.72
CA ASN A 45 13.53 17.02 -6.85
C ASN A 45 14.13 15.61 -6.84
N VAL A 46 15.43 15.48 -6.56
CA VAL A 46 16.10 14.16 -6.47
C VAL A 46 15.46 13.32 -5.37
N ARG A 47 15.36 13.87 -4.16
CA ARG A 47 14.75 13.16 -3.01
C ARG A 47 13.29 12.79 -3.25
N LEU A 48 12.51 13.72 -3.83
CA LEU A 48 11.12 13.48 -4.17
C LEU A 48 11.00 12.35 -5.20
N SER A 49 11.80 12.39 -6.27
CA SER A 49 11.76 11.37 -7.33
C SER A 49 12.17 9.99 -6.83
N GLU A 50 13.23 9.90 -6.04
CA GLU A 50 13.68 8.64 -5.42
C GLU A 50 12.62 8.06 -4.49
N LEU A 51 12.05 8.89 -3.60
CA LEU A 51 11.02 8.45 -2.67
C LEU A 51 9.74 8.04 -3.41
N PHE A 52 9.33 8.82 -4.41
CA PHE A 52 8.13 8.55 -5.21
C PHE A 52 8.26 7.25 -6.00
N THR A 53 9.41 7.00 -6.62
CA THR A 53 9.66 5.78 -7.40
C THR A 53 9.63 4.53 -6.53
N ARG A 54 10.32 4.57 -5.38
CA ARG A 54 10.33 3.47 -4.41
C ARG A 54 8.91 3.20 -3.88
N ALA A 55 8.22 4.25 -3.42
CA ALA A 55 6.84 4.13 -2.91
C ALA A 55 5.88 3.56 -3.97
N HIS A 56 6.00 3.97 -5.24
CA HIS A 56 5.19 3.43 -6.33
C HIS A 56 5.44 1.94 -6.58
N TYR A 57 6.70 1.49 -6.53
CA TYR A 57 7.05 0.09 -6.70
C TYR A 57 6.40 -0.77 -5.60
N ASP A 58 6.56 -0.37 -4.35
CA ASP A 58 5.99 -1.10 -3.21
C ASP A 58 4.46 -1.02 -3.16
N PHE A 59 3.87 0.10 -3.58
CA PHE A 59 2.43 0.22 -3.74
C PHE A 59 1.88 -0.77 -4.76
N ALA A 60 2.56 -0.93 -5.91
CA ALA A 60 2.15 -1.92 -6.91
C ALA A 60 2.23 -3.35 -6.35
N ARG A 61 3.23 -3.64 -5.51
CA ARG A 61 3.35 -4.92 -4.79
C ARG A 61 2.20 -5.09 -3.78
N ALA A 62 1.94 -4.10 -2.93
CA ALA A 62 0.84 -4.13 -1.97
C ALA A 62 -0.53 -4.32 -2.64
N ARG A 63 -0.77 -3.63 -3.76
CA ARG A 63 -1.98 -3.78 -4.58
C ARG A 63 -2.17 -5.21 -5.08
N ARG A 64 -1.12 -5.81 -5.67
CA ARG A 64 -1.18 -7.21 -6.11
C ARG A 64 -1.48 -8.17 -4.97
N ASN A 65 -0.98 -7.87 -3.77
CA ASN A 65 -1.17 -8.70 -2.58
C ASN A 65 -2.61 -8.58 -2.07
N LYS A 66 -3.11 -7.35 -1.90
CA LYS A 66 -4.51 -7.05 -1.57
C LYS A 66 -5.48 -7.73 -2.54
N ASP A 67 -5.31 -7.50 -3.85
CA ASP A 67 -6.22 -8.06 -4.84
C ASP A 67 -6.18 -9.61 -4.86
N ALA A 68 -5.04 -10.21 -4.50
CA ALA A 68 -4.90 -11.67 -4.46
C ALA A 68 -5.57 -12.28 -3.22
N VAL A 69 -5.45 -11.65 -2.05
CA VAL A 69 -6.10 -12.13 -0.83
C VAL A 69 -7.62 -11.91 -0.88
N GLU A 70 -8.10 -10.78 -1.41
CA GLU A 70 -9.53 -10.53 -1.63
C GLU A 70 -10.15 -11.61 -2.54
N ARG A 71 -9.48 -11.93 -3.66
CA ARG A 71 -9.93 -13.02 -4.55
C ARG A 71 -9.90 -14.39 -3.87
N LEU A 72 -8.91 -14.65 -3.02
CA LEU A 72 -8.84 -15.91 -2.28
C LEU A 72 -10.01 -16.02 -1.30
N VAL A 73 -10.26 -14.99 -0.49
CA VAL A 73 -11.39 -14.92 0.45
C VAL A 73 -12.71 -15.12 -0.29
N GLU A 74 -12.91 -14.40 -1.40
CA GLU A 74 -14.12 -14.53 -2.20
C GLU A 74 -14.34 -15.95 -2.74
N ASN A 75 -13.30 -16.59 -3.29
CA ASN A 75 -13.40 -17.93 -3.83
C ASN A 75 -13.72 -18.94 -2.73
N VAL A 76 -13.02 -18.86 -1.60
CA VAL A 76 -13.24 -19.73 -0.44
C VAL A 76 -14.67 -19.59 0.07
N ILE A 77 -15.21 -18.38 0.14
CA ILE A 77 -16.58 -18.16 0.59
C ILE A 77 -17.59 -18.65 -0.47
N LYS A 78 -17.31 -18.43 -1.77
CA LYS A 78 -18.18 -18.83 -2.89
C LYS A 78 -18.32 -20.34 -3.06
N ASP A 79 -17.26 -21.10 -2.83
CA ASP A 79 -17.27 -22.57 -2.93
C ASP A 79 -18.29 -23.20 -1.96
N TYR A 80 -18.60 -22.52 -0.86
CA TYR A 80 -19.59 -22.98 0.11
C TYR A 80 -21.03 -22.53 -0.23
N TYR A 81 -21.29 -21.72 -1.26
CA TYR A 81 -22.65 -21.18 -1.47
C TYR A 81 -23.65 -22.09 -2.21
N ASN A 82 -23.23 -23.15 -2.89
CA ASN A 82 -24.15 -23.97 -3.70
C ASN A 82 -24.99 -24.96 -2.85
N GLY A 83 -26.34 -24.83 -2.88
CA GLY A 83 -27.30 -25.80 -2.30
C GLY A 83 -28.50 -25.23 -1.51
N PRO A 84 -29.27 -26.03 -0.76
CA PRO A 84 -30.34 -25.58 0.15
C PRO A 84 -29.81 -25.15 1.55
N ASN A 85 -30.35 -24.11 2.20
CA ASN A 85 -29.82 -23.43 3.42
C ASN A 85 -28.59 -22.51 3.22
N GLU A 86 -28.81 -21.40 2.51
CA GLU A 86 -27.78 -20.38 2.20
C GLU A 86 -27.16 -19.73 3.45
N LEU A 87 -27.95 -19.37 4.46
CA LEU A 87 -27.45 -18.70 5.68
C LEU A 87 -26.45 -19.56 6.46
N ALA A 88 -26.77 -20.84 6.66
CA ALA A 88 -25.89 -21.77 7.38
C ALA A 88 -24.57 -21.97 6.63
N ARG A 89 -24.62 -22.04 5.30
CA ARG A 89 -23.42 -22.17 4.48
C ARG A 89 -22.58 -20.90 4.41
N LYS A 90 -23.21 -19.72 4.42
CA LYS A 90 -22.50 -18.44 4.57
C LYS A 90 -21.69 -18.41 5.86
N ALA A 91 -22.32 -18.80 6.98
CA ALA A 91 -21.65 -18.88 8.26
C ALA A 91 -20.50 -19.91 8.25
N ALA A 92 -20.72 -21.08 7.64
CA ALA A 92 -19.69 -22.11 7.51
C ALA A 92 -18.50 -21.66 6.65
N GLY A 93 -18.76 -20.98 5.51
CA GLY A 93 -17.72 -20.43 4.64
C GLY A 93 -16.88 -19.35 5.33
N ILE A 94 -17.52 -18.47 6.11
CA ILE A 94 -16.82 -17.48 6.95
C ILE A 94 -15.95 -18.18 7.99
N GLN A 95 -16.49 -19.17 8.70
CA GLN A 95 -15.73 -19.90 9.72
C GLN A 95 -14.55 -20.66 9.10
N TYR A 96 -14.74 -21.22 7.91
CA TYR A 96 -13.67 -21.90 7.18
C TYR A 96 -12.58 -20.93 6.71
N ALA A 97 -12.95 -19.74 6.25
CA ALA A 97 -11.99 -18.69 5.88
C ALA A 97 -11.16 -18.18 7.08
N ARG A 98 -11.73 -18.18 8.29
CA ARG A 98 -11.02 -17.84 9.54
C ARG A 98 -10.03 -18.92 10.00
N CYS A 99 -10.31 -20.17 9.66
CA CYS A 99 -9.49 -21.32 10.04
C CYS A 99 -8.92 -22.02 8.80
N TYR A 100 -8.52 -21.24 7.79
CA TYR A 100 -8.12 -21.80 6.51
C TYR A 100 -6.80 -22.57 6.64
N PRO A 101 -6.64 -23.76 6.03
CA PRO A 101 -5.43 -24.56 6.17
C PRO A 101 -4.16 -23.77 5.78
N ALA A 102 -3.20 -23.71 6.69
CA ALA A 102 -1.98 -22.96 6.49
C ALA A 102 -0.94 -23.72 5.65
N PRO A 103 -0.09 -23.01 4.90
CA PRO A 103 1.14 -23.58 4.34
C PRO A 103 2.13 -24.02 5.43
N GLU A 104 2.99 -25.00 5.14
CA GLU A 104 4.01 -25.51 6.07
C GLU A 104 4.95 -24.42 6.62
N GLU A 105 5.15 -23.35 5.86
CA GLU A 105 6.00 -22.22 6.22
C GLU A 105 5.37 -21.28 7.26
N TRP A 106 4.09 -21.48 7.57
CA TRP A 106 3.37 -20.72 8.58
C TRP A 106 3.62 -21.29 9.97
N HIS A 107 3.55 -20.43 10.98
CA HIS A 107 3.83 -20.80 12.37
C HIS A 107 2.68 -21.58 13.05
N ALA A 108 1.51 -21.62 12.43
CA ALA A 108 0.30 -22.26 12.95
C ALA A 108 -0.35 -23.14 11.88
N ASP A 109 -1.23 -24.05 12.30
CA ASP A 109 -1.93 -24.97 11.39
C ASP A 109 -2.97 -24.27 10.49
N THR A 110 -3.42 -23.08 10.89
CA THR A 110 -4.42 -22.29 10.17
C THR A 110 -4.03 -20.83 10.02
N VAL A 111 -4.54 -20.19 8.97
CA VAL A 111 -4.45 -18.75 8.71
C VAL A 111 -5.86 -18.17 8.71
N ASP A 112 -6.05 -17.06 9.41
CA ASP A 112 -7.25 -16.24 9.23
C ASP A 112 -7.07 -15.39 7.97
N LEU A 113 -7.84 -15.70 6.92
CA LEU A 113 -7.76 -14.99 5.65
C LEU A 113 -8.28 -13.55 5.73
N PHE A 114 -9.18 -13.24 6.66
CA PHE A 114 -9.68 -11.88 6.86
C PHE A 114 -8.64 -11.00 7.55
N ASP A 115 -7.91 -11.54 8.53
CA ASP A 115 -6.80 -10.80 9.14
C ASP A 115 -5.70 -10.51 8.10
N LEU A 116 -5.42 -11.49 7.23
CA LEU A 116 -4.45 -11.32 6.15
C LEU A 116 -4.91 -10.27 5.12
N GLU A 117 -6.20 -10.28 4.79
CA GLU A 117 -6.84 -9.26 3.95
C GLU A 117 -6.70 -7.87 4.55
N ASP A 118 -7.09 -7.71 5.82
CA ASP A 118 -7.07 -6.45 6.55
C ASP A 118 -5.66 -5.85 6.60
N ARG A 119 -4.63 -6.68 6.82
CA ARG A 119 -3.22 -6.23 6.80
C ARG A 119 -2.79 -5.71 5.43
N PHE A 120 -3.03 -6.46 4.35
CA PHE A 120 -2.65 -6.00 3.01
C PHE A 120 -3.46 -4.79 2.55
N ARG A 121 -4.71 -4.69 2.99
CA ARG A 121 -5.56 -3.52 2.75
C ARG A 121 -5.01 -2.29 3.47
N TYR A 122 -4.57 -2.43 4.72
CA TYR A 122 -3.88 -1.37 5.45
C TYR A 122 -2.62 -0.90 4.69
N TYR A 123 -1.71 -1.81 4.32
CA TYR A 123 -0.48 -1.44 3.61
C TYR A 123 -0.78 -0.75 2.27
N PHE A 124 -1.79 -1.22 1.53
CA PHE A 124 -2.24 -0.59 0.30
C PHE A 124 -2.67 0.86 0.51
N TYR A 125 -3.57 1.12 1.47
CA TYR A 125 -4.08 2.47 1.69
C TYR A 125 -3.04 3.42 2.30
N SER A 126 -2.14 2.94 3.15
CA SER A 126 -1.04 3.75 3.69
C SER A 126 -0.06 4.20 2.60
N LEU A 127 0.30 3.29 1.69
CA LEU A 127 1.16 3.62 0.56
C LEU A 127 0.44 4.52 -0.47
N GLU A 128 -0.85 4.30 -0.69
CA GLU A 128 -1.66 5.18 -1.54
C GLU A 128 -1.68 6.62 -1.01
N SER A 129 -1.90 6.79 0.30
CA SER A 129 -1.88 8.08 0.99
C SER A 129 -0.50 8.75 0.85
N THR A 130 0.58 7.98 1.01
CA THR A 130 1.95 8.47 0.83
C THR A 130 2.17 9.00 -0.58
N ILE A 131 1.81 8.23 -1.61
CA ILE A 131 1.96 8.63 -3.02
C ILE A 131 1.16 9.91 -3.31
N LYS A 132 -0.10 9.98 -2.85
CA LYS A 132 -0.94 11.19 -3.00
C LYS A 132 -0.28 12.40 -2.37
N THR A 133 0.27 12.26 -1.18
CA THR A 133 0.96 13.35 -0.48
C THR A 133 2.23 13.80 -1.22
N LEU A 134 3.02 12.86 -1.74
CA LEU A 134 4.21 13.18 -2.53
C LEU A 134 3.84 13.89 -3.84
N ALA A 135 2.76 13.48 -4.49
CA ALA A 135 2.23 14.17 -5.68
C ALA A 135 1.82 15.61 -5.35
N MET A 136 1.11 15.84 -4.24
CA MET A 136 0.76 17.19 -3.78
C MET A 136 2.00 18.06 -3.51
N LYS A 137 3.07 17.48 -2.95
CA LYS A 137 4.34 18.21 -2.75
C LYS A 137 5.01 18.59 -4.07
N SER A 138 4.90 17.74 -5.09
CA SER A 138 5.34 18.04 -6.46
C SER A 138 4.57 19.24 -7.05
N GLU A 139 3.25 19.23 -6.91
CA GLU A 139 2.35 20.29 -7.40
C GLU A 139 2.61 21.63 -6.69
N ALA A 140 2.70 21.62 -5.35
CA ALA A 140 3.00 22.82 -4.58
C ALA A 140 4.32 23.48 -5.02
N LYS A 141 5.32 22.67 -5.35
CA LYS A 141 6.59 23.18 -5.91
C LYS A 141 6.41 23.81 -7.29
N ILE A 142 5.58 23.26 -8.16
CA ILE A 142 5.27 23.87 -9.47
C ILE A 142 4.62 25.24 -9.27
N THR A 143 3.64 25.33 -8.36
CA THR A 143 2.97 26.59 -8.03
C THR A 143 3.95 27.63 -7.50
N ASN A 144 4.80 27.27 -6.53
CA ASN A 144 5.80 28.20 -5.98
C ASN A 144 6.77 28.72 -7.04
N ASN A 145 7.21 27.84 -7.96
CA ASN A 145 8.09 28.25 -9.05
C ASN A 145 7.42 29.19 -10.05
N SER A 146 6.13 28.99 -10.34
CA SER A 146 5.36 29.86 -11.23
C SER A 146 5.14 31.25 -10.63
N LEU A 147 4.82 31.33 -9.33
CA LEU A 147 4.67 32.60 -8.61
C LEU A 147 5.95 33.44 -8.65
N LEU A 148 7.11 32.81 -8.41
CA LEU A 148 8.39 33.53 -8.46
C LEU A 148 8.76 34.07 -9.84
N LYS A 149 8.37 33.38 -10.92
CA LYS A 149 8.57 33.90 -12.27
C LYS A 149 7.73 35.15 -12.49
N LEU A 150 6.46 35.10 -12.11
CA LEU A 150 5.56 36.26 -12.19
C LEU A 150 6.07 37.45 -11.37
N GLU A 151 6.57 37.22 -10.15
CA GLU A 151 7.15 38.28 -9.33
C GLU A 151 8.37 38.92 -10.00
N LYS A 152 9.28 38.13 -10.58
CA LYS A 152 10.42 38.65 -11.33
C LYS A 152 10.01 39.44 -12.57
N ASP A 153 9.01 38.97 -13.30
CA ASP A 153 8.51 39.65 -14.50
C ASP A 153 7.77 40.96 -14.16
N LEU A 154 7.23 41.10 -12.93
CA LEU A 154 6.54 42.31 -12.45
C LEU A 154 7.47 43.32 -11.77
N THR A 155 8.63 42.89 -11.28
CA THR A 155 9.60 43.73 -10.55
C THR A 155 10.87 44.05 -11.34
N GLY A 156 11.11 43.38 -12.47
CA GLY A 156 12.17 43.69 -13.44
C GLY A 156 11.67 44.60 -14.55
#